data_AF-A0AB38D1G5-F1
#
_entry.id   AF-A0AB38D1G5-F1
#
_cell.length_a   1.000
_cell.length_b   1.000
_cell.length_c   1.000
_cell.angle_alpha   90.00
_cell.angle_beta   90.00
_cell.angle_gamma   90.00
#
_symmetry.space_group_name_H-M   'P 1'
#
loop_
_entity.id
_entity.type
_entity.pdbx_description
1 polymer ?
#
loop_
_entity_poly.entity_id
_entity_poly.type
_entity_poly.pdbx_seq_one_letter_code
_entity_poly.pdbx_strand_id
1 'polypeptide(L)'
;MLVFDEQIPALSDEFEDDEVTLLAVRGGRVDKHFRRNYSWAKHAADRGKLSKIRVVVEVTADSWVHTVRAVTSALSGQKLHASGEFRVLTPTSASGGVTAQKVQEALKELAPIRQFVVGSVADVKPAPRVNDSRAKAAVEKKKEGTLNEGVRA
;
A
#
# COMPACT_ATOMS: atom_id res chain seq x y z
N MET A 1 -0.41 -13.11 -1.63
CA MET A 1 -0.68 -11.82 -2.31
C MET A 1 0.06 -10.72 -1.59
N LEU A 2 0.84 -9.90 -2.30
CA LEU A 2 1.59 -8.79 -1.73
C LEU A 2 0.68 -7.60 -1.47
N VAL A 3 0.62 -7.08 -0.25
CA VAL A 3 -0.12 -5.84 0.07
C VAL A 3 0.90 -4.76 0.33
N PHE A 4 1.00 -3.76 -0.55
CA PHE A 4 1.84 -2.59 -0.35
C PHE A 4 1.24 -1.73 0.76
N ASP A 5 1.96 -1.67 1.89
CA ASP A 5 1.65 -0.84 3.03
C ASP A 5 2.88 -0.04 3.47
N GLU A 6 2.76 0.67 4.59
CA GLU A 6 3.81 1.49 5.17
C GLU A 6 5.15 0.80 5.48
N GLN A 7 5.20 -0.54 5.44
CA GLN A 7 6.41 -1.34 5.68
C GLN A 7 7.15 -1.70 4.40
N ILE A 8 6.54 -1.50 3.24
CA ILE A 8 7.10 -1.83 1.93
C ILE A 8 7.48 -0.52 1.23
N PRO A 9 8.64 -0.46 0.54
CA PRO A 9 8.96 0.68 -0.30
C PRO A 9 7.81 1.00 -1.25
N ALA A 10 7.55 2.29 -1.41
CA ALA A 10 6.52 2.77 -2.32
C ALA A 10 6.76 2.24 -3.75
N LEU A 11 5.67 2.07 -4.49
CA LEU A 11 5.75 1.58 -5.87
C LEU A 11 6.65 2.46 -6.74
N SER A 12 7.39 1.78 -7.62
CA SER A 12 8.31 2.35 -8.59
C SER A 12 8.11 1.67 -9.94
N ASP A 13 8.79 2.19 -10.96
CA ASP A 13 8.70 1.66 -12.32
C ASP A 13 9.26 0.23 -12.47
N GLU A 14 9.98 -0.25 -11.45
CA GLU A 14 10.50 -1.62 -11.34
C GLU A 14 9.42 -2.66 -11.03
N PHE A 15 8.18 -2.25 -10.71
CA PHE A 15 7.08 -3.19 -10.50
C PHE A 15 6.65 -3.84 -11.83
N GLU A 16 6.68 -5.17 -11.90
CA GLU A 16 6.43 -5.93 -13.13
C GLU A 16 5.09 -6.67 -13.17
N ASP A 17 4.41 -6.87 -12.03
CA ASP A 17 3.11 -7.54 -12.01
C ASP A 17 2.02 -6.67 -12.66
N ASP A 18 0.97 -7.33 -13.16
CA ASP A 18 -0.18 -6.68 -13.81
C ASP A 18 -1.29 -6.31 -12.81
N GLU A 19 -1.28 -6.90 -11.61
CA GLU A 19 -2.17 -6.59 -10.50
C GLU A 19 -1.42 -6.03 -9.30
N VAL A 20 -1.95 -4.95 -8.70
CA VAL A 20 -1.37 -4.38 -7.48
C VAL A 20 -2.38 -4.37 -6.34
N THR A 21 -1.92 -4.61 -5.11
CA THR A 21 -2.74 -4.50 -3.91
C THR A 21 -2.17 -3.47 -2.95
N LEU A 22 -2.97 -2.47 -2.58
CA LEU A 22 -2.56 -1.32 -1.77
C LEU A 22 -3.39 -1.25 -0.49
N LEU A 23 -2.75 -1.10 0.65
CA LEU A 23 -3.45 -0.78 1.90
C LEU A 23 -3.87 0.70 1.88
N ALA A 24 -5.17 0.97 1.93
CA ALA A 24 -5.69 2.34 2.06
C ALA A 24 -5.87 2.74 3.52
N VAL A 25 -6.47 1.85 4.31
CA VAL A 25 -6.86 2.15 5.69
C VAL A 25 -6.53 0.98 6.59
N ARG A 26 -5.91 1.27 7.73
CA ARG A 26 -5.69 0.35 8.84
C ARG A 26 -6.20 0.97 10.14
N GLY A 27 -7.13 0.30 10.80
CA GLY A 27 -7.69 0.77 12.07
C GLY A 27 -8.27 2.19 12.02
N GLY A 28 -8.94 2.55 10.94
CA GLY A 28 -9.52 3.88 10.74
C GLY A 28 -8.51 5.00 10.45
N ARG A 29 -7.24 4.67 10.18
CA ARG A 29 -6.21 5.62 9.73
C ARG A 29 -5.79 5.34 8.29
N VAL A 30 -5.54 6.39 7.53
CA VAL A 30 -5.03 6.29 6.16
C VAL A 30 -3.57 5.84 6.20
N ASP A 31 -3.21 4.87 5.37
CA ASP A 31 -1.82 4.46 5.20
C ASP A 31 -0.99 5.60 4.60
N LYS A 32 0.21 5.83 5.17
CA LYS A 32 1.07 6.97 4.85
C LYS A 32 1.56 6.98 3.39
N HIS A 33 1.67 5.81 2.76
CA HIS A 33 2.15 5.66 1.39
C HIS A 33 1.01 5.48 0.39
N PHE A 34 -0.22 5.23 0.85
CA PHE A 34 -1.36 4.98 -0.02
C PHE A 34 -1.52 6.00 -1.14
N ARG A 35 -1.59 7.30 -0.83
CA ARG A 35 -1.85 8.33 -1.87
C ARG A 35 -0.79 8.33 -2.97
N ARG A 36 0.48 8.12 -2.60
CA ARG A 36 1.60 8.05 -3.55
C ARG A 36 1.48 6.78 -4.41
N ASN A 37 1.32 5.63 -3.76
CA ASN A 37 1.21 4.33 -4.41
C ASN A 37 -0.02 4.28 -5.34
N TYR A 38 -1.14 4.83 -4.90
CA TYR A 38 -2.38 4.88 -5.67
C TYR A 38 -2.27 5.83 -6.87
N SER A 39 -1.57 6.95 -6.73
CA SER A 39 -1.31 7.85 -7.86
C SER A 39 -0.45 7.18 -8.93
N TRP A 40 0.60 6.47 -8.52
CA TRP A 40 1.41 5.67 -9.44
C TRP A 40 0.58 4.55 -10.09
N ALA A 41 -0.21 3.81 -9.31
CA ALA A 41 -1.03 2.70 -9.81
C ALA A 41 -2.09 3.17 -10.83
N LYS A 42 -2.73 4.33 -10.61
CA LYS A 42 -3.62 4.94 -11.60
C LYS A 42 -2.89 5.22 -12.90
N HIS A 43 -1.74 5.90 -12.82
CA HIS A 43 -0.95 6.21 -14.00
C HIS A 43 -0.51 4.94 -14.77
N ALA A 44 -0.08 3.91 -14.05
CA ALA A 44 0.28 2.63 -14.66
C ALA A 44 -0.92 1.92 -15.30
N ALA A 45 -2.12 2.01 -14.71
CA ALA A 45 -3.35 1.49 -15.30
C ALA A 45 -3.77 2.27 -16.55
N ASP A 46 -3.70 3.60 -16.53
CA ASP A 46 -3.98 4.46 -17.70
C ASP A 46 -3.03 4.16 -18.87
N ARG A 47 -1.81 3.72 -18.56
CA ARG A 47 -0.78 3.33 -19.55
C ARG A 47 -0.90 1.86 -20.00
N GLY A 48 -1.88 1.12 -19.49
CA GLY A 48 -2.09 -0.30 -19.78
C GLY A 48 -1.08 -1.25 -19.14
N LYS A 49 -0.22 -0.76 -18.23
CA LYS A 49 0.75 -1.58 -17.50
C LYS A 49 0.09 -2.40 -16.39
N LEU A 50 -0.95 -1.84 -15.76
CA LEU A 50 -1.75 -2.54 -14.75
C LEU A 50 -3.14 -2.87 -15.27
N SER A 51 -3.52 -4.13 -15.14
CA SER A 51 -4.87 -4.61 -15.41
C SER A 51 -5.80 -4.35 -14.20
N LYS A 52 -5.26 -4.34 -12.97
CA LYS A 52 -6.08 -4.27 -11.76
C LYS A 52 -5.43 -3.59 -10.55
N ILE A 53 -6.21 -2.78 -9.84
CA ILE A 53 -5.82 -2.11 -8.58
C ILE A 53 -6.74 -2.59 -7.45
N ARG A 54 -6.21 -3.30 -6.48
CA ARG A 54 -6.94 -3.77 -5.30
C ARG A 54 -6.68 -2.85 -4.13
N VAL A 55 -7.71 -2.20 -3.63
CA VAL A 55 -7.59 -1.28 -2.49
C VAL A 55 -8.12 -1.95 -1.23
N VAL A 56 -7.21 -2.21 -0.31
CA VAL A 56 -7.48 -2.92 0.94
C VAL A 56 -7.91 -1.94 2.04
N VAL A 57 -9.02 -2.26 2.68
CA VAL A 57 -9.60 -1.50 3.80
C VAL A 57 -9.70 -2.45 4.98
N GLU A 58 -8.86 -2.26 5.99
CA GLU A 58 -8.90 -3.04 7.22
C GLU A 58 -9.83 -2.36 8.23
N VAL A 59 -10.91 -3.06 8.57
CA VAL A 59 -11.94 -2.62 9.49
C VAL A 59 -11.57 -3.06 10.90
N THR A 60 -11.52 -2.16 11.87
CA THR A 60 -11.47 -2.56 13.29
C THR A 60 -12.87 -2.59 13.90
N ALA A 61 -13.06 -3.35 14.98
CA ALA A 61 -14.38 -3.59 15.57
C ALA A 61 -15.08 -2.30 16.06
N ASP A 62 -14.33 -1.24 16.31
CA ASP A 62 -14.79 -0.12 17.14
C ASP A 62 -15.49 1.01 16.36
N SER A 63 -15.30 1.15 15.03
CA SER A 63 -16.03 2.17 14.26
C SER A 63 -15.96 2.03 12.73
N TRP A 64 -17.10 1.66 12.12
CA TRP A 64 -17.27 1.67 10.67
C TRP A 64 -17.23 3.11 10.09
N VAL A 65 -17.76 4.11 10.81
CA VAL A 65 -17.82 5.51 10.36
C VAL A 65 -16.41 6.09 10.19
N HIS A 66 -15.53 5.86 11.17
CA HIS A 66 -14.13 6.30 11.06
C HIS A 66 -13.42 5.61 9.90
N THR A 67 -13.72 4.34 9.65
CA THR A 67 -13.18 3.61 8.49
C THR A 67 -13.62 4.23 7.18
N VAL A 68 -14.92 4.50 7.00
CA VAL A 68 -15.44 5.14 5.78
C VAL A 68 -14.83 6.53 5.57
N ARG A 69 -14.78 7.37 6.63
CA ARG A 69 -14.15 8.70 6.55
C ARG A 69 -12.67 8.62 6.16
N ALA A 70 -11.94 7.64 6.70
CA ALA A 70 -10.56 7.41 6.32
C ALA A 70 -10.43 7.01 4.85
N VAL A 71 -11.30 6.14 4.33
CA VAL A 71 -11.29 5.77 2.91
C VAL A 71 -11.61 6.98 2.02
N THR A 72 -12.64 7.76 2.36
CA THR A 72 -12.97 8.99 1.64
C THR A 72 -11.79 9.97 1.64
N SER A 73 -11.09 10.12 2.77
CA SER A 73 -9.89 10.94 2.86
C SER A 73 -8.72 10.38 2.04
N ALA A 74 -8.53 9.05 2.05
CA ALA A 74 -7.48 8.37 1.29
C ALA A 74 -7.63 8.62 -0.22
N LEU A 75 -8.88 8.65 -0.71
CA LEU A 75 -9.22 8.94 -2.11
C LEU A 75 -9.40 10.43 -2.39
N SER A 76 -9.18 11.32 -1.43
CA SER A 76 -9.41 12.77 -1.57
C SER A 76 -10.85 13.10 -2.04
N GLY A 77 -11.84 12.32 -1.59
CA GLY A 77 -13.25 12.46 -1.98
C GLY A 77 -13.59 11.99 -3.40
N GLN A 78 -12.62 11.42 -4.14
CA GLN A 78 -12.83 10.92 -5.49
C GLN A 78 -13.36 9.47 -5.48
N LYS A 79 -13.99 9.06 -6.58
CA LYS A 79 -14.31 7.66 -6.84
C LYS A 79 -13.05 6.84 -7.12
N LEU A 80 -13.15 5.53 -6.96
CA LEU A 80 -12.06 4.63 -7.34
C LEU A 80 -11.84 4.64 -8.85
N HIS A 81 -10.61 4.37 -9.28
CA HIS A 81 -10.27 4.22 -10.69
C HIS A 81 -11.07 3.08 -11.33
N ALA A 82 -11.30 3.10 -12.65
CA ALA A 82 -12.09 2.08 -13.34
C ALA A 82 -11.50 0.66 -13.19
N SER A 83 -10.17 0.54 -13.14
CA SER A 83 -9.46 -0.72 -12.87
C SER A 83 -9.39 -1.07 -11.38
N GLY A 84 -10.03 -0.28 -10.51
CA GLY A 84 -10.00 -0.40 -9.07
C GLY A 84 -11.11 -1.29 -8.50
N GLU A 85 -10.77 -2.08 -7.48
CA GLU A 85 -11.77 -2.75 -6.63
C GLU A 85 -11.43 -2.57 -5.15
N PHE A 86 -12.44 -2.42 -4.30
CA PHE A 86 -12.26 -2.48 -2.86
C PHE A 86 -12.18 -3.93 -2.36
N ARG A 87 -11.31 -4.16 -1.38
CA ARG A 87 -11.21 -5.38 -0.58
C ARG A 87 -11.30 -5.02 0.90
N VAL A 88 -12.33 -5.50 1.57
CA VAL A 88 -12.57 -5.20 2.98
C VAL A 88 -12.06 -6.36 3.83
N LEU A 89 -11.05 -6.11 4.67
CA LEU A 89 -10.54 -7.07 5.65
C LEU A 89 -11.24 -6.87 6.99
N THR A 90 -11.73 -7.97 7.56
CA THR A 90 -12.54 -7.98 8.77
C THR A 90 -11.89 -8.85 9.84
N PRO A 91 -11.80 -8.40 11.10
CA PRO A 91 -11.35 -9.24 12.20
C PRO A 91 -12.33 -10.40 12.39
N THR A 92 -11.82 -11.57 12.76
CA THR A 92 -12.56 -12.83 12.91
C THR A 92 -13.59 -12.82 14.05
N SER A 93 -13.71 -11.71 14.80
CA SER A 93 -14.63 -11.54 15.92
C SER A 93 -16.09 -11.36 15.46
N ALA A 94 -17.06 -11.89 16.21
CA ALA A 94 -18.48 -11.88 15.87
C ALA A 94 -19.08 -10.48 15.62
N SER A 95 -18.55 -9.42 16.26
CA SER A 95 -18.94 -8.03 16.04
C SER A 95 -18.41 -7.43 14.73
N GLY A 96 -17.39 -8.04 14.12
CA GLY A 96 -16.77 -7.59 12.88
C GLY A 96 -17.68 -7.69 11.66
N GLY A 97 -18.63 -8.65 11.66
CA GLY A 97 -19.52 -8.91 10.51
C GLY A 97 -20.48 -7.76 10.18
N VAL A 98 -21.16 -7.20 11.19
CA VAL A 98 -22.12 -6.09 11.00
C VAL A 98 -21.40 -4.80 10.61
N THR A 99 -20.26 -4.51 11.24
CA THR A 99 -19.42 -3.36 10.94
C THR A 99 -18.89 -3.43 9.50
N ALA A 100 -18.44 -4.61 9.07
CA ALA A 100 -17.98 -4.83 7.70
C ALA A 100 -19.07 -4.65 6.65
N GLN A 101 -20.29 -5.12 6.92
CA GLN A 101 -21.43 -4.92 6.02
C GLN A 101 -21.72 -3.43 5.82
N LYS A 102 -21.73 -2.64 6.90
CA LYS A 102 -21.92 -1.18 6.82
C LYS A 102 -20.81 -0.48 6.04
N VAL A 103 -19.55 -0.88 6.25
CA VAL A 103 -18.42 -0.35 5.45
C VAL A 103 -18.59 -0.72 3.97
N GLN A 104 -18.91 -1.98 3.66
CA GLN A 104 -19.14 -2.41 2.29
C GLN A 104 -20.29 -1.64 1.64
N GLU A 105 -21.41 -1.47 2.32
CA GLU A 105 -22.54 -0.72 1.79
C GLU A 105 -22.17 0.72 1.46
N ALA A 106 -21.48 1.42 2.37
CA ALA A 106 -21.01 2.79 2.14
C ALA A 106 -19.99 2.90 0.99
N LEU A 107 -19.12 1.90 0.81
CA LEU A 107 -18.10 1.92 -0.24
C LEU A 107 -18.68 1.67 -1.65
N LYS A 108 -19.89 1.12 -1.78
CA LYS A 108 -20.51 0.83 -3.10
C LYS A 108 -20.73 2.11 -3.91
N GLU A 109 -20.97 3.23 -3.24
CA GLU A 109 -21.15 4.54 -3.87
C GLU A 109 -19.84 5.06 -4.49
N LEU A 110 -18.70 4.62 -3.96
CA LEU A 110 -17.37 5.05 -4.37
C LEU A 110 -16.76 4.15 -5.46
N ALA A 111 -17.13 2.86 -5.50
CA ALA A 111 -16.75 1.90 -6.55
C ALA A 111 -17.41 0.52 -6.40
N PRO A 112 -17.36 -0.32 -7.45
CA PRO A 112 -17.68 -1.74 -7.33
C PRO A 112 -16.83 -2.44 -6.26
N ILE A 113 -17.48 -3.34 -5.50
CA ILE A 113 -16.86 -4.09 -4.40
C ILE A 113 -16.92 -5.58 -4.71
N ARG A 114 -15.82 -6.31 -4.47
CA ARG A 114 -15.83 -7.77 -4.35
C ARG A 114 -15.61 -8.15 -2.89
N GLN A 115 -16.53 -8.91 -2.32
CA GLN A 115 -16.37 -9.46 -0.97
C GLN A 115 -15.19 -10.44 -0.96
N PHE A 116 -14.27 -10.26 -0.01
CA PHE A 116 -13.18 -11.18 0.24
C PHE A 116 -13.11 -11.44 1.74
N VAL A 117 -13.50 -12.64 2.17
CA VAL A 117 -13.33 -13.08 3.56
C VAL A 117 -11.93 -13.68 3.67
N VAL A 118 -10.98 -12.90 4.18
CA VAL A 118 -9.64 -13.44 4.50
C VAL A 118 -9.72 -14.05 5.88
N GLY A 119 -9.67 -15.39 5.95
CA GLY A 119 -9.78 -16.16 7.19
C GLY A 119 -8.59 -16.02 8.15
N SER A 120 -7.49 -15.41 7.74
CA SER A 120 -6.37 -15.08 8.64
C SER A 120 -5.38 -14.14 7.94
N VAL A 121 -4.88 -13.14 8.65
CA VAL A 121 -3.78 -12.25 8.20
C VAL A 121 -2.49 -13.06 7.93
N ALA A 122 -2.42 -14.31 8.38
CA ALA A 122 -1.29 -15.22 8.21
C ALA A 122 -1.06 -15.71 6.76
N ASP A 123 -2.04 -15.62 5.86
CA ASP A 123 -1.89 -15.95 4.43
C ASP A 123 -1.44 -14.75 3.57
N VAL A 124 -1.35 -13.56 4.18
CA VAL A 124 -0.81 -12.35 3.55
C VAL A 124 0.68 -12.31 3.85
N LYS A 125 1.49 -12.92 2.98
CA LYS A 125 2.95 -12.81 3.08
C LYS A 125 3.33 -11.33 2.87
N PRO A 126 3.86 -10.61 3.88
CA PRO A 126 4.44 -9.29 3.65
C PRO A 126 5.56 -9.43 2.63
N ALA A 127 5.80 -8.38 1.85
CA ALA A 127 6.85 -8.46 0.85
C ALA A 127 8.16 -8.81 1.50
N PRO A 128 8.98 -9.67 0.87
CA PRO A 128 10.33 -9.88 1.35
C PRO A 128 10.96 -8.50 1.49
N ARG A 129 11.38 -8.17 2.73
CA ARG A 129 12.15 -6.97 3.01
C ARG A 129 13.29 -6.97 2.02
N VAL A 130 13.33 -5.98 1.12
CA VAL A 130 14.49 -5.75 0.28
C VAL A 130 15.56 -5.19 1.20
N ASN A 131 16.16 -6.08 2.00
CA ASN A 131 17.37 -5.79 2.76
C ASN A 131 18.52 -5.75 1.74
N ASP A 132 19.04 -4.54 1.54
CA ASP A 132 20.47 -4.27 1.51
C ASP A 132 21.36 -5.23 0.71
N SER A 133 21.28 -5.18 -0.61
CA SER A 133 22.38 -5.65 -1.47
C SER A 133 23.00 -4.57 -2.36
N ARG A 134 22.62 -3.30 -2.19
CA ARG A 134 23.23 -2.17 -2.95
C ARG A 134 23.90 -1.08 -2.11
N ALA A 135 24.02 -1.27 -0.80
CA ALA A 135 24.71 -0.32 0.09
C ALA A 135 26.14 -0.74 0.50
N LYS A 136 26.75 -1.77 -0.11
CA LYS A 136 28.14 -2.16 0.17
C LYS A 136 29.14 -2.06 -0.99
N ALA A 137 28.77 -1.53 -2.15
CA ALA A 137 29.70 -1.36 -3.27
C ALA A 137 30.21 0.07 -3.50
N ALA A 138 29.91 1.03 -2.61
CA ALA A 138 30.31 2.44 -2.78
C ALA A 138 31.16 3.02 -1.63
N VAL A 139 31.67 2.18 -0.72
CA VAL A 139 32.55 2.60 0.40
C VAL A 139 33.91 1.86 0.35
N GLU A 140 34.38 1.47 -0.83
CA GLU A 140 35.74 0.91 -0.98
C GLU A 140 36.44 1.34 -2.28
N LYS A 141 36.24 2.61 -2.67
CA LYS A 141 37.09 3.30 -3.68
C LYS A 141 37.46 4.73 -3.25
N LYS A 142 37.78 4.92 -1.97
CA LYS A 142 38.50 6.11 -1.48
C LYS A 142 39.53 5.72 -0.41
N LYS A 143 40.49 4.88 -0.79
CA LYS A 143 41.80 4.81 -0.13
C LYS A 143 42.88 4.62 -1.18
N GLU A 144 43.00 5.60 -2.07
CA GLU A 144 44.18 5.71 -2.89
C GLU A 144 44.51 7.19 -3.10
N GLY A 145 45.70 7.56 -2.64
CA GLY A 145 46.44 8.73 -3.08
C GLY A 145 45.95 10.08 -2.56
N THR A 146 46.68 10.63 -1.60
CA THR A 146 47.55 11.82 -1.77
C THR A 146 47.53 12.71 -0.53
N LEU A 147 48.66 12.77 0.17
CA LEU A 147 49.11 13.98 0.85
C LEU A 147 50.63 14.02 0.69
N ASN A 148 51.04 14.78 -0.33
CA ASN A 148 52.42 15.13 -0.63
C ASN A 148 52.95 16.14 0.39
N GLU A 149 54.28 16.09 0.50
CA GLU A 149 55.20 17.05 1.12
C GLU A 149 54.77 18.52 1.14
N GLY A 150 55.07 19.17 2.27
CA GLY A 150 55.03 20.61 2.45
C GLY A 150 56.06 21.05 3.50
N VAL A 151 57.17 21.56 3.01
CA VAL A 151 58.41 22.01 3.68
C VAL A 151 58.25 23.27 4.56
N ARG A 152 58.95 23.27 5.70
CA ARG A 152 59.57 24.36 6.53
C ARG A 152 58.79 25.63 6.93
N ALA A 153 58.96 25.98 8.21
CA ALA A 153 59.67 27.21 8.63
C ALA A 153 60.43 26.91 9.93
#